data_AF-A0A090QAF1-F1
#
_entry.id   AF-A0A090QAF1-F1
#
_cell.length_a   1.000
_cell.length_b   1.000
_cell.length_c   1.000
_cell.angle_alpha   90.00
_cell.angle_beta   90.00
_cell.angle_gamma   90.00
#
_symmetry.space_group_name_H-M   'P 1'
#
loop_
_entity.id
_entity.type
_entity.pdbx_description
1 polymer ?
#
loop_
_entity_poly.entity_id
_entity_poly.type
_entity_poly.pdbx_seq_one_letter_code
_entity_poly.pdbx_strand_id
1 'polypeptide(L)'
;MSSNCILQGNDTFSTAIAVAPVTSWRFYDSIYTERYMTTPQENASGYDNNSPMSHVDKLKGKYLLIHGSADDNVHVQNTMRMLKLLYRLTNNLTGRFTQIKTTEFMEAIHASIYSTR
;
A
#
# COMPACT_ATOMS: atom_id res chain seq x y z
N MET A 1 5.46 7.94 0.05
CA MET A 1 5.07 9.14 -0.74
C MET A 1 4.14 8.80 -1.89
N SER A 2 4.51 7.94 -2.86
CA SER A 2 3.70 7.60 -4.04
C SER A 2 2.24 7.25 -3.73
N SER A 3 2.00 6.50 -2.65
CA SER A 3 0.66 6.15 -2.16
C SER A 3 -0.18 7.38 -1.79
N ASN A 4 0.40 8.38 -1.12
CA ASN A 4 -0.33 9.61 -0.80
C ASN A 4 -0.59 10.44 -2.07
N CYS A 5 0.32 10.46 -3.04
CA CYS A 5 0.10 11.14 -4.32
C CYS A 5 -1.11 10.58 -5.07
N ILE A 6 -1.21 9.25 -5.24
CA ILE A 6 -2.30 8.64 -6.02
C ILE A 6 -3.66 8.67 -5.31
N LEU A 7 -3.67 8.79 -3.97
CA LEU A 7 -4.90 8.81 -3.17
C LEU A 7 -5.38 10.23 -2.88
N GLN A 8 -4.48 11.13 -2.49
CA GLN A 8 -4.84 12.50 -2.10
C GLN A 8 -4.67 13.51 -3.24
N GLY A 9 -3.78 13.25 -4.19
CA GLY A 9 -3.60 14.03 -5.44
C GLY A 9 -4.17 13.31 -6.67
N ASN A 10 -5.23 12.54 -6.49
CA ASN A 10 -5.83 11.65 -7.49
C ASN A 10 -6.34 12.34 -8.78
N ASP A 11 -6.48 13.66 -8.79
CA ASP A 11 -6.81 14.45 -9.98
C ASP A 11 -5.57 14.81 -10.82
N THR A 12 -4.38 14.73 -10.22
CA THR A 12 -3.09 15.03 -10.87
C THR A 12 -2.35 13.75 -11.28
N PHE A 13 -2.34 12.75 -10.40
CA PHE A 13 -1.57 11.52 -10.59
C PHE A 13 -2.46 10.40 -11.12
N SER A 14 -2.20 9.93 -12.33
CA SER A 14 -2.96 8.83 -12.95
C SER A 14 -2.39 7.44 -12.63
N THR A 15 -1.13 7.35 -12.19
CA THR A 15 -0.46 6.09 -11.88
C THR A 15 0.54 6.28 -10.73
N ALA A 16 0.66 5.27 -9.86
CA ALA A 16 1.72 5.21 -8.87
C ALA A 16 2.26 3.78 -8.69
N ILE A 17 3.57 3.70 -8.46
CA ILE A 17 4.26 2.49 -8.01
C ILE A 17 4.80 2.79 -6.60
N ALA A 18 4.44 1.95 -5.63
CA ALA A 18 4.91 2.06 -4.25
C ALA A 18 5.65 0.78 -3.85
N VAL A 19 6.92 0.93 -3.52
CA VAL A 19 7.81 -0.16 -3.08
C VAL A 19 8.03 -0.04 -1.58
N ALA A 20 7.82 -1.15 -0.86
CA ALA A 20 7.89 -1.25 0.60
C ALA A 20 7.21 -0.05 1.33
N PRO A 21 5.95 0.30 1.01
CA PRO A 21 5.35 1.51 1.57
C PRO A 21 4.97 1.35 3.04
N VAL A 22 5.28 2.37 3.85
CA VAL A 22 4.54 2.61 5.10
C VAL A 22 3.14 3.10 4.72
N THR A 23 2.13 2.32 5.09
CA THR A 23 0.72 2.60 4.80
C THR A 23 -0.05 3.07 6.03
N SER A 24 0.51 2.80 7.21
CA SER A 24 0.08 3.31 8.51
C SER A 24 1.29 3.69 9.33
N TRP A 25 1.32 4.90 9.87
CA TRP A 25 2.35 5.30 10.84
C TRP A 25 2.28 4.50 12.15
N ARG A 26 1.14 3.86 12.42
CA ARG A 26 0.98 2.96 13.59
C ARG A 26 1.60 1.57 13.39
N PHE A 27 2.11 1.26 12.20
CA PHE A 27 2.79 0.00 11.90
C PHE A 27 4.31 0.12 11.84
N TYR A 28 4.84 1.33 12.03
CA TYR A 28 6.27 1.59 11.98
C TYR A 28 6.85 1.71 13.39
N ASP A 29 8.17 1.74 13.52
CA ASP A 29 8.81 1.79 14.84
C ASP A 29 8.49 3.10 15.57
N SER A 30 8.31 3.01 16.88
CA SER A 30 7.92 4.16 17.72
C SER A 30 9.00 5.22 17.80
N ILE A 31 10.28 4.83 17.84
CA ILE A 31 11.41 5.77 17.96
C ILE A 31 11.46 6.73 16.78
N TYR A 32 11.32 6.21 15.55
CA TYR A 32 11.27 7.02 14.36
C TYR A 32 9.97 7.82 14.29
N THR A 33 8.83 7.14 14.48
CA THR A 33 7.53 7.76 14.25
C THR A 33 7.25 8.87 15.24
N GLU A 34 7.42 8.63 16.54
CA GLU A 34 7.11 9.62 17.59
C GLU A 34 8.06 10.81 17.57
N ARG A 35 9.30 10.64 17.09
CA ARG A 35 10.25 11.75 16.88
C ARG A 35 9.70 12.81 15.92
N TYR A 36 8.98 12.40 14.88
CA TYR A 36 8.47 13.31 13.85
C TYR A 36 6.97 13.60 13.97
N MET A 37 6.21 12.68 14.58
CA MET A 37 4.76 12.74 14.64
C MET A 37 4.21 12.97 16.05
N THR A 38 5.05 12.98 17.09
CA THR A 38 4.60 12.89 18.50
C THR A 38 3.85 11.58 18.77
N THR A 39 3.34 11.39 19.99
CA THR A 39 2.59 10.18 20.31
C THR A 39 1.24 10.12 19.56
N PRO A 40 0.71 8.92 19.26
CA PRO A 40 -0.63 8.80 18.68
C PRO A 40 -1.75 9.43 19.51
N GLN A 41 -1.56 9.55 20.82
CA GLN A 41 -2.49 10.17 21.76
C GLN A 41 -2.53 11.70 21.59
N GLU A 42 -1.38 12.31 21.33
CA GLU A 42 -1.25 13.76 21.16
C GLU A 42 -1.52 14.20 19.71
N ASN A 43 -1.28 13.32 18.72
CA ASN A 43 -1.40 13.64 17.30
C ASN A 43 -2.22 12.61 16.51
N ALA A 44 -3.35 12.15 17.05
CA ALA A 44 -4.17 11.11 16.42
C ALA A 44 -4.52 11.41 14.95
N SER A 45 -4.93 12.66 14.67
CA SER A 45 -5.27 13.12 13.32
C SER A 45 -4.07 13.15 12.38
N GLY A 46 -2.87 13.48 12.88
CA GLY A 46 -1.64 13.42 12.09
C GLY A 46 -1.32 12.01 11.62
N TYR A 47 -1.48 11.02 12.50
CA TYR A 47 -1.30 9.62 12.11
C TYR A 47 -2.32 9.19 11.05
N ASP A 48 -3.58 9.62 11.15
CA ASP A 48 -4.64 9.24 10.21
C ASP A 48 -4.47 9.95 8.85
N ASN A 49 -4.26 11.27 8.86
CA ASN A 49 -4.15 12.09 7.65
C ASN A 49 -2.93 11.74 6.81
N ASN A 50 -1.81 11.37 7.45
CA ASN A 50 -0.56 11.06 6.76
C ASN A 50 -0.43 9.56 6.40
N SER A 51 -1.39 8.73 6.80
CA SER A 51 -1.42 7.30 6.45
C SER A 51 -2.23 7.07 5.17
N PRO A 52 -1.61 6.55 4.08
CA PRO A 52 -2.33 6.28 2.83
C PRO A 52 -3.57 5.41 3.01
N MET A 53 -3.56 4.47 3.96
CA MET A 53 -4.69 3.57 4.19
C MET A 53 -5.98 4.26 4.65
N SER A 54 -5.92 5.53 5.08
CA SER A 54 -7.08 6.34 5.48
C SER A 54 -7.81 6.96 4.30
N HIS A 55 -7.23 6.89 3.09
CA HIS A 55 -7.72 7.59 1.88
C HIS A 55 -7.95 6.65 0.70
N VAL A 56 -8.10 5.34 0.96
CA VAL A 56 -8.17 4.30 -0.09
C VAL A 56 -9.38 4.49 -1.02
N ASP A 57 -10.47 5.02 -0.49
CA ASP A 57 -11.70 5.37 -1.21
C ASP A 57 -11.49 6.42 -2.30
N LYS A 58 -10.41 7.20 -2.21
CA LYS A 58 -10.05 8.22 -3.20
C LYS A 58 -9.27 7.68 -4.40
N LEU A 59 -8.97 6.39 -4.47
CA LEU A 59 -8.22 5.83 -5.60
C LEU A 59 -9.00 5.96 -6.93
N LYS A 60 -8.48 6.74 -7.88
CA LYS A 60 -9.01 6.87 -9.26
C LYS A 60 -8.10 6.26 -10.34
N GLY A 61 -6.80 6.16 -10.07
CA GLY A 61 -5.78 5.75 -11.06
C GLY A 61 -5.27 4.31 -10.90
N LYS A 62 -4.19 3.98 -11.62
CA LYS A 62 -3.52 2.68 -11.53
C LYS A 62 -2.52 2.67 -10.37
N TYR A 63 -2.65 1.72 -9.47
CA TYR A 63 -1.79 1.65 -8.29
C TYR A 63 -1.13 0.27 -8.16
N LEU A 64 0.19 0.24 -8.25
CA LEU A 64 1.01 -0.96 -8.06
C LEU A 64 1.70 -0.93 -6.70
N LEU A 65 1.51 -2.01 -5.93
CA LEU A 65 2.14 -2.27 -4.65
C LEU A 65 3.21 -3.36 -4.81
N ILE A 66 4.41 -3.10 -4.31
CA ILE A 66 5.53 -4.05 -4.31
C ILE A 66 6.08 -4.12 -2.88
N HIS A 67 6.25 -5.33 -2.33
CA HIS A 67 6.77 -5.49 -0.97
C HIS A 67 7.52 -6.83 -0.84
N GLY A 68 8.71 -6.80 -0.23
CA GLY A 68 9.43 -8.02 0.15
C GLY A 68 8.77 -8.69 1.36
N SER A 69 8.48 -9.99 1.29
CA SER A 69 7.84 -10.72 2.40
C SER A 69 8.73 -10.86 3.65
N ALA A 70 10.05 -10.73 3.47
CA ALA A 70 11.04 -10.82 4.54
C ALA A 70 11.60 -9.44 4.98
N ASP A 71 10.93 -8.34 4.61
CA ASP A 71 11.31 -7.00 5.05
C ASP A 71 11.07 -6.84 6.56
N ASP A 72 12.16 -6.65 7.31
CA ASP A 72 12.19 -6.53 8.76
C ASP A 72 12.07 -5.07 9.24
N ASN A 73 12.21 -4.09 8.34
CA ASN A 73 12.11 -2.68 8.65
C ASN A 73 10.68 -2.16 8.40
N VAL A 74 10.19 -2.28 7.17
CA VAL A 74 8.79 -1.98 6.84
C VAL A 74 8.03 -3.29 6.76
N HIS A 75 7.48 -3.75 7.88
CA HIS A 75 6.82 -5.05 7.90
C HIS A 75 5.71 -5.16 6.84
N VAL A 76 5.67 -6.32 6.15
CA VAL A 76 4.76 -6.62 5.03
C VAL A 76 3.27 -6.42 5.35
N GLN A 77 2.91 -6.37 6.64
CA GLN A 77 1.57 -6.01 7.13
C GLN A 77 1.04 -4.70 6.54
N ASN A 78 1.92 -3.75 6.22
CA ASN A 78 1.55 -2.49 5.57
C ASN A 78 0.84 -2.76 4.24
N THR A 79 1.53 -3.45 3.33
CA THR A 79 0.98 -3.79 2.02
C THR A 79 -0.24 -4.72 2.14
N MET A 80 -0.19 -5.73 3.03
CA MET A 80 -1.31 -6.66 3.21
C MET A 80 -2.59 -5.97 3.70
N ARG A 81 -2.47 -5.00 4.62
CA ARG A 81 -3.63 -4.25 5.14
C ARG A 81 -4.22 -3.33 4.07
N MET A 82 -3.35 -2.67 3.30
CA MET A 82 -3.73 -1.82 2.17
C MET A 82 -4.48 -2.62 1.11
N LEU A 83 -3.93 -3.78 0.69
CA LEU A 83 -4.58 -4.69 -0.25
C LEU A 83 -5.95 -5.15 0.24
N LYS A 84 -6.09 -5.49 1.53
CA LYS A 84 -7.39 -5.87 2.12
C LYS A 84 -8.42 -4.75 2.05
N LEU A 85 -8.01 -3.49 2.23
CA LEU A 85 -8.91 -2.33 2.13
C LEU A 85 -9.31 -2.05 0.67
N LEU A 86 -8.33 -2.04 -0.25
CA LEU A 86 -8.56 -1.91 -1.68
C LEU A 86 -9.53 -3.00 -2.17
N TYR A 87 -9.28 -4.25 -1.81
CA TYR A 87 -10.14 -5.39 -2.13
C TYR A 87 -11.57 -5.19 -1.61
N ARG A 88 -11.75 -4.76 -0.35
CA ARG A 88 -13.09 -4.51 0.20
C ARG A 88 -13.85 -3.43 -0.57
N LEU A 89 -13.18 -2.33 -0.91
CA LEU A 89 -13.80 -1.24 -1.65
C LEU A 89 -14.18 -1.67 -3.06
N THR A 90 -13.32 -2.43 -3.75
CA THR A 90 -13.63 -2.96 -5.08
C THR A 90 -14.79 -3.96 -5.03
N ASN A 91 -14.80 -4.92 -4.09
CA ASN A 91 -15.86 -5.95 -4.05
C ASN A 91 -17.20 -5.43 -3.54
N ASN A 92 -17.22 -4.35 -2.76
CA ASN A 92 -18.46 -3.66 -2.44
C ASN A 92 -19.03 -2.90 -3.66
N LEU A 93 -18.21 -2.63 -4.68
CA LEU A 93 -18.61 -1.90 -5.90
C LEU A 93 -18.86 -2.82 -7.10
N THR A 94 -18.23 -4.00 -7.17
CA THR A 94 -18.35 -4.94 -8.29
C THR A 94 -18.30 -6.37 -7.78
N GLY A 95 -19.47 -7.02 -7.67
CA GLY A 95 -19.62 -8.43 -7.26
C GLY A 95 -19.07 -9.47 -8.25
N ARG A 96 -17.92 -9.23 -8.88
CA ARG A 96 -17.18 -10.19 -9.71
C ARG A 96 -15.71 -9.78 -9.78
N PHE A 97 -14.81 -10.57 -9.19
CA PHE A 97 -13.46 -10.72 -9.74
C PHE A 97 -12.82 -12.08 -9.44
N THR A 98 -12.12 -12.56 -10.46
CA THR A 98 -11.34 -13.81 -10.50
C THR A 98 -10.07 -13.65 -9.67
N GLN A 99 -9.85 -14.60 -8.76
CA GLN A 99 -8.61 -14.76 -8.01
C GLN A 99 -7.48 -15.11 -8.99
N ILE A 100 -6.56 -14.18 -9.26
CA ILE A 100 -5.25 -14.55 -9.81
C ILE A 100 -4.55 -15.28 -8.67
N LYS A 101 -4.41 -16.60 -8.80
CA LYS A 101 -3.71 -17.42 -7.82
C LYS A 101 -2.28 -16.90 -7.76
N THR A 102 -1.76 -16.71 -6.56
CA THR A 102 -0.38 -16.24 -6.29
C THR A 102 0.69 -16.97 -7.11
N THR A 103 0.42 -18.20 -7.55
CA THR A 103 1.25 -18.98 -8.46
C THR A 103 1.46 -18.33 -9.83
N GLU A 104 0.42 -17.77 -10.47
CA GLU A 104 0.51 -17.20 -11.81
C GLU A 104 1.37 -15.91 -11.82
N PHE A 105 1.32 -15.14 -10.74
CA PHE A 105 2.16 -13.95 -10.59
C PHE A 105 3.64 -14.31 -10.38
N MET A 106 3.91 -15.37 -9.60
CA MET A 106 5.28 -15.86 -9.39
C MET A 106 5.86 -16.48 -10.67
N GLU A 107 5.06 -17.18 -11.47
CA GLU A 107 5.47 -17.70 -12.77
C GLU A 107 5.76 -16.57 -13.77
N ALA A 108 4.96 -15.51 -13.79
CA ALA A 108 5.21 -14.34 -14.65
C ALA A 108 6.52 -13.61 -14.28
N ILE A 109 6.82 -13.48 -12.98
CA ILE A 109 8.09 -12.90 -12.51
C ILE A 109 9.26 -13.83 -12.83
N HIS A 110 9.11 -15.14 -12.60
CA HIS A 110 10.13 -16.12 -12.92
C HIS A 110 10.43 -16.11 -14.43
N ALA A 111 9.40 -16.17 -15.29
CA ALA A 111 9.56 -16.09 -16.74
C ALA A 111 10.28 -14.80 -17.17
N SER A 112 9.95 -13.65 -16.58
CA SER A 112 10.61 -12.37 -16.89
C SER A 112 12.08 -12.29 -16.47
N ILE A 113 12.46 -12.97 -15.39
CA ILE A 113 13.84 -12.96 -14.87
C ILE A 113 14.71 -13.97 -15.63
N TYR A 114 14.13 -15.10 -16.05
CA TYR A 114 14.88 -16.20 -16.66
C TYR A 114 14.79 -16.25 -18.20
N SER A 115 13.99 -15.41 -18.87
CA SER A 115 13.92 -15.37 -20.35
C SER A 115 15.00 -14.52 -21.04
N THR A 116 16.05 -14.07 -20.33
CA THR A 116 17.17 -13.29 -20.90
C THR A 116 18.46 -14.10 -21.05
N ARG A 117 18.36 -15.40 -21.36
CA ARG A 117 19.47 -16.18 -21.93
C ARG A 117 19.08 -16.75 -23.27
#